data_AF-A0A0F9G3F4-F1
#
_entry.id   AF-A0A0F9G3F4-F1
#
_cell.length_a   1.000
_cell.length_b   1.000
_cell.length_c   1.000
_cell.angle_alpha   90.00
_cell.angle_beta   90.00
_cell.angle_gamma   90.00
#
_symmetry.space_group_name_H-M   'P 1'
#
loop_
_entity.id
_entity.type
_entity.pdbx_description
1 polymer ?
#
loop_
_entity_poly.entity_id
_entity_poly.type
_entity_poly.pdbx_seq_one_letter_code
_entity_poly.pdbx_strand_id
1 'polypeptide(L)'
;YNASGTKGTRISSSKPLMGDGLALQNIPVRESKGIKNIRDMFRAGPGNVFVKCDLRQAETMVVAHILRRLGDNTLYDLYQDPNFDIHKWSGTFIFGGSTEDITKAQRDIAKVRNHSGNYMAGPRVMMSEALKYNVDGVDYTMAQKMIESGHRAIPGLRIWWHDVERRIRSTRTLYTCLERRRIFFGRFDNTTFRDAVSYEPQSTVGDVCNRIFTRLSNTLKDGCSPLLQVHDECVVECPKGDANYVVGRMREAAHITLRVSDKPFIIPLDISVGKNWKECVEI
;
A
#
# COMPACT_ATOMS: atom_id res chain seq x y z
N TYR A 1 0.98 -15.18 13.46
CA TYR A 1 1.70 -14.16 12.68
C TYR A 1 3.20 -14.38 12.78
N ASN A 2 3.96 -14.10 11.72
CA ASN A 2 5.42 -14.13 11.71
C ASN A 2 5.97 -12.71 11.48
N ALA A 3 6.52 -12.11 12.52
CA ALA A 3 7.05 -10.75 12.50
C ALA A 3 8.34 -10.60 11.66
N SER A 4 9.05 -11.69 11.39
CA SER A 4 10.26 -11.72 10.55
C SER A 4 10.05 -12.47 9.23
N GLY A 5 8.79 -12.69 8.84
CA GLY A 5 8.44 -13.52 7.71
C GLY A 5 8.60 -12.86 6.34
N THR A 6 8.87 -11.55 6.28
CA THR A 6 9.02 -10.81 5.02
C THR A 6 10.32 -10.00 5.00
N LYS A 7 10.85 -9.75 3.79
CA LYS A 7 12.00 -8.88 3.55
C LYS A 7 11.66 -7.38 3.69
N GLY A 8 10.37 -7.04 3.62
CA GLY A 8 9.84 -5.66 3.68
C GLY A 8 9.17 -5.32 5.01
N THR A 9 9.55 -6.02 6.09
CA THR A 9 9.14 -5.81 7.49
C THR A 9 7.66 -5.88 7.82
N ARG A 10 6.81 -6.11 6.82
CA ARG A 10 5.42 -6.53 7.02
C ARG A 10 5.38 -7.82 7.80
N ILE A 11 4.47 -7.90 8.77
CA ILE A 11 4.13 -9.16 9.43
C ILE A 11 3.48 -10.05 8.38
N SER A 12 3.82 -11.34 8.36
CA SER A 12 3.13 -12.32 7.50
C SER A 12 2.21 -13.25 8.28
N SER A 13 1.19 -13.76 7.60
CA SER A 13 0.42 -14.93 8.04
C SER A 13 0.72 -16.10 7.12
N SER A 14 0.93 -17.29 7.67
CA SER A 14 1.30 -18.49 6.92
C SER A 14 0.33 -19.66 7.11
N LYS A 15 -0.42 -19.68 8.21
CA LYS A 15 -1.44 -20.68 8.50
C LYS A 15 -2.64 -20.04 9.21
N PRO A 16 -3.89 -20.40 8.87
CA PRO A 16 -5.05 -20.09 9.71
C PRO A 16 -5.02 -20.92 11.00
N LEU A 17 -5.88 -20.57 11.97
CA LEU A 17 -5.94 -21.21 13.31
C LEU A 17 -6.07 -22.74 13.25
N MET A 18 -6.74 -23.27 12.21
CA MET A 18 -7.05 -24.69 12.04
C MET A 18 -5.97 -25.49 11.28
N GLY A 19 -4.82 -24.89 10.96
CA GLY A 19 -3.70 -25.59 10.31
C GLY A 19 -3.81 -25.72 8.78
N ASP A 20 -5.03 -25.82 8.25
CA ASP A 20 -5.32 -25.92 6.81
C ASP A 20 -6.00 -24.64 6.27
N GLY A 21 -5.49 -24.07 5.18
CA GLY A 21 -6.10 -22.94 4.47
C GLY A 21 -5.13 -21.82 4.06
N LEU A 22 -5.66 -20.77 3.44
CA LEU A 22 -4.91 -19.63 2.92
C LEU A 22 -4.57 -18.62 4.04
N ALA A 23 -3.45 -17.91 3.87
CA ALA A 23 -3.07 -16.79 4.72
C ALA A 23 -4.19 -15.73 4.78
N LEU A 24 -4.55 -15.26 5.99
CA LEU A 24 -5.61 -14.24 6.19
C LEU A 24 -5.34 -12.94 5.40
N GLN A 25 -4.07 -12.63 5.16
CA GLN A 25 -3.67 -11.48 4.36
C GLN A 25 -3.98 -11.61 2.87
N ASN A 26 -4.20 -12.82 2.37
CA ASN A 26 -4.45 -13.10 0.96
C ASN A 26 -5.94 -13.27 0.63
N ILE A 27 -6.85 -13.01 1.58
CA ILE A 27 -8.29 -13.12 1.35
C ILE A 27 -8.73 -12.02 0.36
N PRO A 28 -9.28 -12.40 -0.81
CA PRO A 28 -9.64 -11.45 -1.86
C PRO A 28 -10.62 -10.38 -1.39
N VAL A 29 -10.41 -9.13 -1.83
CA VAL A 29 -11.32 -8.00 -1.56
C VAL A 29 -12.46 -7.92 -2.57
N ARG A 30 -12.25 -8.42 -3.79
CA ARG A 30 -13.21 -8.31 -4.90
C ARG A 30 -14.03 -9.59 -5.04
N GLU A 31 -15.28 -9.42 -5.43
CA GLU A 31 -16.11 -10.51 -5.93
C GLU A 31 -15.58 -10.92 -7.31
N SER A 32 -15.50 -12.23 -7.56
CA SER A 32 -15.26 -12.77 -8.89
C SER A 32 -16.58 -13.26 -9.48
N LYS A 33 -16.63 -13.47 -10.80
CA LYS A 33 -17.85 -13.95 -11.48
C LYS A 33 -18.39 -15.21 -10.79
N GLY A 34 -19.53 -15.08 -10.11
CA GLY A 34 -20.22 -16.16 -9.41
C GLY A 34 -19.80 -16.41 -7.94
N ILE A 35 -18.81 -15.70 -7.40
CA ILE A 35 -18.34 -15.91 -6.01
C ILE A 35 -18.54 -14.62 -5.19
N LYS A 36 -19.39 -14.71 -4.15
CA LYS A 36 -19.59 -13.64 -3.16
C LYS A 36 -18.28 -13.35 -2.42
N ASN A 37 -18.15 -12.12 -1.94
CA ASN A 37 -16.94 -11.68 -1.25
C ASN A 37 -16.75 -12.50 0.05
N ILE A 38 -15.65 -13.26 0.11
CA ILE A 38 -15.32 -14.13 1.24
C ILE A 38 -15.13 -13.33 2.54
N ARG A 39 -14.78 -12.04 2.45
CA ARG A 39 -14.66 -11.16 3.64
C ARG A 39 -15.98 -10.99 4.42
N ASP A 40 -17.13 -11.25 3.80
CA ASP A 40 -18.44 -11.25 4.49
C ASP A 40 -18.58 -12.36 5.56
N MET A 41 -17.79 -13.43 5.42
CA MET A 41 -17.80 -14.56 6.37
C MET A 41 -17.10 -14.23 7.70
N PHE A 42 -16.24 -13.19 7.72
CA PHE A 42 -15.55 -12.77 8.94
C PHE A 42 -16.41 -11.74 9.66
N ARG A 43 -17.02 -12.16 10.76
CA ARG A 43 -17.94 -11.36 11.56
C ARG A 43 -17.35 -11.05 12.92
N ALA A 44 -17.64 -9.86 13.43
CA ALA A 44 -17.36 -9.53 14.82
C ALA A 44 -18.23 -10.41 15.74
N GLY A 45 -17.74 -10.68 16.94
CA GLY A 45 -18.45 -11.42 17.97
C GLY A 45 -19.77 -10.74 18.37
N PRO A 46 -20.67 -11.46 19.06
CA PRO A 46 -21.95 -10.90 19.50
C PRO A 46 -21.76 -9.61 20.31
N GLY A 47 -22.45 -8.53 19.91
CA GLY A 47 -22.36 -7.21 20.56
C GLY A 47 -21.15 -6.36 20.13
N ASN A 48 -20.22 -6.92 19.36
CA ASN A 48 -19.03 -6.24 18.88
C ASN A 48 -19.17 -5.72 17.44
N VAL A 49 -18.21 -4.88 17.06
CA VAL A 49 -17.99 -4.39 15.70
C VAL A 49 -16.50 -4.43 15.38
N PHE A 50 -16.18 -4.45 14.08
CA PHE A 50 -14.84 -4.13 13.61
C PHE A 50 -14.72 -2.64 13.39
N VAL A 51 -13.62 -2.07 13.88
CA VAL A 51 -13.11 -0.76 13.50
C VAL A 51 -11.84 -1.00 12.72
N LYS A 52 -11.76 -0.47 11.51
CA LYS A 52 -10.66 -0.67 10.59
C LYS A 52 -10.04 0.66 10.24
N CYS A 53 -8.73 0.66 10.05
CA CYS A 53 -8.05 1.81 9.48
C CYS A 53 -7.11 1.39 8.34
N ASP A 54 -7.16 2.11 7.23
CA ASP A 54 -6.36 1.89 6.03
C ASP A 54 -5.48 3.11 5.76
N LEU A 55 -4.19 2.88 5.50
CA LEU A 55 -3.24 3.94 5.16
C LEU A 55 -3.40 4.35 3.70
N ARG A 56 -4.11 5.47 3.48
CA ARG A 56 -4.51 5.93 2.16
C ARG A 56 -3.31 6.22 1.26
N GLN A 57 -3.16 5.46 0.18
CA GLN A 57 -2.12 5.66 -0.84
C GLN A 57 -0.69 5.76 -0.24
N ALA A 58 -0.44 4.98 0.82
CA ALA A 58 0.76 5.07 1.65
C ALA A 58 2.07 4.99 0.86
N GLU A 59 2.23 3.95 0.03
CA GLU A 59 3.47 3.72 -0.72
C GLU A 59 3.75 4.86 -1.71
N THR A 60 2.73 5.34 -2.41
CA THR A 60 2.89 6.38 -3.43
C THR A 60 3.18 7.76 -2.84
N MET A 61 2.70 8.06 -1.63
CA MET A 61 3.15 9.26 -0.90
C MET A 61 4.61 9.17 -0.47
N VAL A 62 5.07 7.99 0.02
CA VAL A 62 6.50 7.81 0.32
C VAL A 62 7.34 8.03 -0.96
N VAL A 63 6.91 7.47 -2.09
CA VAL A 63 7.55 7.72 -3.39
C VAL A 63 7.55 9.22 -3.74
N ALA A 64 6.44 9.94 -3.56
CA ALA A 64 6.37 11.37 -3.82
C ALA A 64 7.42 12.16 -3.03
N HIS A 65 7.62 11.83 -1.75
CA HIS A 65 8.66 12.46 -0.94
C HIS A 65 10.09 12.02 -1.33
N ILE A 66 10.29 10.78 -1.75
CA ILE A 66 11.58 10.34 -2.30
C ILE A 66 11.94 11.15 -3.55
N LEU A 67 10.97 11.32 -4.46
CA LEU A 67 11.16 12.11 -5.68
C LEU A 67 11.44 13.57 -5.37
N ARG A 68 10.72 14.15 -4.40
CA ARG A 68 10.97 15.51 -3.91
C ARG A 68 12.39 15.69 -3.37
N ARG A 69 12.89 14.73 -2.58
CA ARG A 69 14.29 14.73 -2.10
C ARG A 69 15.31 14.79 -3.26
N LEU A 70 14.92 14.29 -4.42
CA LEU A 70 15.73 14.26 -5.65
C LEU A 70 15.42 15.42 -6.61
N GLY A 71 14.59 16.38 -6.21
CA GLY A 71 14.27 17.59 -6.98
C GLY A 71 13.05 17.48 -7.91
N ASP A 72 12.29 16.38 -7.87
CA ASP A 72 11.04 16.23 -8.64
C ASP A 72 9.82 16.38 -7.71
N ASN A 73 9.14 17.52 -7.82
CA ASN A 73 7.95 17.83 -7.01
C ASN A 73 6.63 17.39 -7.65
N THR A 74 6.64 16.84 -8.87
CA THR A 74 5.43 16.57 -9.66
C THR A 74 4.36 15.82 -8.87
N LEU A 75 4.75 14.71 -8.24
CA LEU A 75 3.81 13.90 -7.46
C LEU A 75 3.49 14.53 -6.10
N TYR A 76 4.45 15.22 -5.49
CA TYR A 76 4.28 15.89 -4.20
C TYR A 76 3.24 17.00 -4.27
N ASP A 77 3.29 17.82 -5.33
CA ASP A 77 2.38 18.94 -5.54
C ASP A 77 0.93 18.44 -5.76
N LEU A 78 0.77 17.34 -6.50
CA LEU A 78 -0.53 16.68 -6.69
C LEU A 78 -1.13 16.17 -5.36
N TYR A 79 -0.29 15.63 -4.48
CA TYR A 79 -0.72 15.17 -3.16
C TYR A 79 -1.12 16.29 -2.20
N GLN A 80 -0.94 17.56 -2.56
CA GLN A 80 -1.48 18.68 -1.78
C GLN A 80 -3.01 18.81 -1.91
N ASP A 81 -3.61 18.26 -2.97
CA ASP A 81 -5.05 18.18 -3.10
C ASP A 81 -5.60 16.99 -2.27
N PRO A 82 -6.44 17.22 -1.25
CA PRO A 82 -7.01 16.15 -0.43
C PRO A 82 -7.89 15.16 -1.23
N ASN A 83 -8.39 15.58 -2.40
CA ASN A 83 -9.23 14.79 -3.30
C ASN A 83 -8.44 14.13 -4.44
N PHE A 84 -7.10 14.24 -4.43
CA PHE A 84 -6.26 13.69 -5.49
C PHE A 84 -6.42 12.17 -5.63
N ASP A 85 -6.81 11.76 -6.83
CA ASP A 85 -6.87 10.35 -7.22
C ASP A 85 -5.73 10.03 -8.19
N ILE A 86 -4.66 9.44 -7.66
CA ILE A 86 -3.50 9.02 -8.45
C ILE A 86 -3.86 8.06 -9.60
N HIS A 87 -4.93 7.27 -9.49
CA HIS A 87 -5.33 6.36 -10.55
C HIS A 87 -6.02 7.10 -11.69
N LYS A 88 -6.88 8.07 -11.39
CA LYS A 88 -7.45 8.94 -12.41
C LYS A 88 -6.38 9.80 -13.07
N TRP A 89 -5.51 10.41 -12.27
CA TRP A 89 -4.38 11.18 -12.81
C TRP A 89 -3.46 10.30 -13.68
N SER A 90 -3.17 9.07 -13.27
CA SER A 90 -2.44 8.14 -14.13
C SER A 90 -3.17 7.80 -15.43
N GLY A 91 -4.50 7.79 -15.40
CA GLY A 91 -5.33 7.64 -16.59
C GLY A 91 -5.10 8.75 -17.61
N THR A 92 -4.90 10.00 -17.19
CA THR A 92 -4.79 11.15 -18.12
C THR A 92 -3.55 11.06 -19.01
N PHE A 93 -2.42 10.59 -18.49
CA PHE A 93 -1.22 10.41 -19.33
C PHE A 93 -1.19 9.09 -20.11
N ILE A 94 -2.08 8.13 -19.80
CA ILE A 94 -2.24 6.89 -20.57
C ILE A 94 -3.25 7.09 -21.72
N PHE A 95 -4.38 7.73 -21.45
CA PHE A 95 -5.52 7.84 -22.35
C PHE A 95 -5.76 9.24 -22.91
N GLY A 96 -5.13 10.28 -22.36
CA GLY A 96 -5.43 11.68 -22.63
C GLY A 96 -6.59 12.19 -21.77
N GLY A 97 -6.93 13.48 -21.93
CA GLY A 97 -8.06 14.12 -21.26
C GLY A 97 -7.78 14.60 -19.83
N SER A 98 -8.83 15.08 -19.17
CA SER A 98 -8.85 15.51 -17.78
C SER A 98 -9.14 14.32 -16.83
N THR A 99 -8.99 14.51 -15.52
CA THR A 99 -9.31 13.47 -14.53
C THR A 99 -10.79 13.10 -14.50
N GLU A 100 -11.64 14.01 -14.95
CA GLU A 100 -13.09 13.86 -15.04
C GLU A 100 -13.49 12.96 -16.21
N ASP A 101 -12.70 12.99 -17.29
CA ASP A 101 -12.92 12.18 -18.49
C ASP A 101 -12.53 10.70 -18.30
N ILE A 102 -11.78 10.38 -17.24
CA ILE A 102 -11.30 9.01 -16.99
C ILE A 102 -12.42 8.13 -16.46
N THR A 103 -12.84 7.20 -17.31
CA THR A 103 -13.84 6.18 -16.98
C THR A 103 -13.36 5.23 -15.89
N LYS A 104 -14.29 4.54 -15.23
CA LYS A 104 -13.97 3.51 -14.22
C LYS A 104 -13.04 2.42 -14.76
N ALA A 105 -13.28 1.93 -15.98
CA ALA A 105 -12.44 0.92 -16.62
C ALA A 105 -11.01 1.42 -16.88
N GLN A 106 -10.86 2.65 -17.38
CA GLN A 106 -9.54 3.27 -17.56
C GLN A 106 -8.83 3.49 -16.23
N ARG A 107 -9.55 3.90 -15.19
CA ARG A 107 -9.02 4.02 -13.83
C ARG A 107 -8.51 2.68 -13.28
N ASP A 108 -9.24 1.58 -13.53
CA ASP A 108 -8.80 0.23 -13.13
C ASP A 108 -7.52 -0.20 -13.89
N ILE A 109 -7.38 0.11 -15.18
CA ILE A 109 -6.14 -0.10 -15.93
C ILE A 109 -4.99 0.74 -15.35
N ALA A 110 -5.22 2.03 -15.11
CA ALA A 110 -4.24 2.92 -14.50
C ALA A 110 -3.85 2.49 -13.07
N LYS A 111 -4.77 1.86 -12.35
CA LYS A 111 -4.50 1.23 -11.05
C LYS A 111 -3.49 0.11 -11.17
N VAL A 112 -3.61 -0.77 -12.17
CA VAL A 112 -2.61 -1.82 -12.45
C VAL A 112 -1.23 -1.18 -12.69
N ARG A 113 -1.17 -0.11 -13.50
CA ARG A 113 0.08 0.63 -13.71
C ARG A 113 0.68 1.13 -12.39
N ASN A 114 -0.12 1.75 -11.52
CA ASN A 114 0.39 2.34 -10.28
C ASN A 114 0.88 1.28 -9.27
N HIS A 115 0.27 0.08 -9.23
CA HIS A 115 0.69 -0.99 -8.32
C HIS A 115 2.08 -1.54 -8.66
N SER A 116 2.44 -1.56 -9.95
CA SER A 116 3.68 -2.23 -10.41
C SER A 116 4.70 -1.26 -11.02
N GLY A 117 4.26 -0.11 -11.51
CA GLY A 117 5.05 0.80 -12.34
C GLY A 117 6.14 1.56 -11.59
N ASN A 118 5.97 1.82 -10.29
CA ASN A 118 7.00 2.50 -9.48
C ASN A 118 8.26 1.63 -9.29
N TYR A 119 8.13 0.31 -9.44
CA TYR A 119 9.16 -0.68 -9.10
C TYR A 119 9.70 -1.42 -10.34
N MET A 120 9.76 -0.72 -11.48
CA MET A 120 10.31 -1.23 -12.74
C MET A 120 9.66 -2.53 -13.24
N ALA A 121 8.36 -2.71 -13.03
CA ALA A 121 7.65 -3.84 -13.61
C ALA A 121 7.62 -3.75 -15.15
N GLY A 122 7.98 -4.86 -15.81
CA GLY A 122 7.90 -4.98 -17.26
C GLY A 122 6.47 -5.30 -17.76
N PRO A 123 6.24 -5.24 -19.09
CA PRO A 123 4.91 -5.45 -19.67
C PRO A 123 4.23 -6.75 -19.24
N ARG A 124 5.00 -7.86 -19.20
CA ARG A 124 4.47 -9.18 -18.80
C ARG A 124 3.96 -9.21 -17.36
N VAL A 125 4.63 -8.50 -16.45
CA VAL A 125 4.18 -8.40 -15.04
C VAL A 125 2.89 -7.58 -14.97
N MET A 126 2.80 -6.46 -15.69
CA MET A 126 1.57 -5.66 -15.74
C MET A 126 0.39 -6.46 -16.29
N MET A 127 0.58 -7.22 -17.37
CA MET A 127 -0.45 -8.11 -17.91
C MET A 127 -0.90 -9.15 -16.88
N SER A 128 0.05 -9.77 -16.17
CA SER A 128 -0.26 -10.75 -15.12
C SER A 128 -1.05 -10.13 -13.96
N GLU A 129 -0.71 -8.92 -13.52
CA GLU A 129 -1.45 -8.21 -12.47
C GLU A 129 -2.85 -7.79 -12.97
N ALA A 130 -2.98 -7.36 -14.23
CA ALA A 130 -4.28 -7.06 -14.82
C ALA A 130 -5.22 -8.28 -14.77
N LEU A 131 -4.72 -9.45 -15.18
CA LEU A 131 -5.46 -10.72 -15.10
C LEU A 131 -5.87 -11.06 -13.66
N LYS A 132 -4.94 -10.96 -12.71
CA LYS A 132 -5.19 -11.22 -11.29
C LYS A 132 -6.29 -10.32 -10.71
N TYR A 133 -6.39 -9.07 -11.18
CA TYR A 133 -7.40 -8.12 -10.73
C TYR A 133 -8.67 -8.09 -11.60
N ASN A 134 -8.80 -9.01 -12.57
CA ASN A 134 -9.88 -9.06 -13.56
C ASN A 134 -10.04 -7.73 -14.33
N VAL A 135 -8.93 -7.15 -14.77
CA VAL A 135 -8.89 -5.92 -15.56
C VAL A 135 -8.63 -6.28 -17.01
N ASP A 136 -9.65 -6.10 -17.85
CA ASP A 136 -9.57 -6.32 -19.29
C ASP A 136 -8.85 -5.17 -20.01
N GLY A 137 -8.41 -5.41 -21.25
CA GLY A 137 -7.83 -4.37 -22.10
C GLY A 137 -6.34 -4.07 -21.87
N VAL A 138 -5.64 -4.89 -21.10
CA VAL A 138 -4.18 -4.79 -20.87
C VAL A 138 -3.45 -5.87 -21.67
N ASP A 139 -3.26 -5.61 -22.96
CA ASP A 139 -2.35 -6.40 -23.80
C ASP A 139 -0.89 -5.90 -23.67
N TYR A 140 0.03 -6.53 -24.40
CA TYR A 140 1.45 -6.17 -24.35
C TYR A 140 1.70 -4.71 -24.78
N THR A 141 1.04 -4.27 -25.85
CA THR A 141 1.17 -2.92 -26.41
C THR A 141 0.67 -1.87 -25.41
N MET A 142 -0.49 -2.11 -24.80
CA MET A 142 -1.05 -1.26 -23.75
C MET A 142 -0.12 -1.23 -22.54
N ALA A 143 0.41 -2.37 -22.11
CA ALA A 143 1.35 -2.43 -20.99
C ALA A 143 2.64 -1.64 -21.28
N GLN A 144 3.18 -1.69 -22.50
CA GLN A 144 4.30 -0.84 -22.91
C GLN A 144 3.94 0.65 -22.86
N LYS A 145 2.78 1.03 -23.41
CA LYS A 145 2.29 2.41 -23.37
C LYS A 145 2.15 2.93 -21.93
N MET A 146 1.61 2.12 -21.03
CA MET A 146 1.46 2.44 -19.60
C MET A 146 2.82 2.73 -18.92
N ILE A 147 3.85 1.94 -19.26
CA ILE A 147 5.21 2.13 -18.75
C ILE A 147 5.81 3.43 -19.29
N GLU A 148 5.78 3.62 -20.60
CA GLU A 148 6.39 4.76 -21.27
C GLU A 148 5.76 6.09 -20.86
N SER A 149 4.42 6.17 -20.88
CA SER A 149 3.72 7.38 -20.46
C SER A 149 3.98 7.69 -18.99
N GLY A 150 4.05 6.67 -18.14
CA GLY A 150 4.38 6.86 -16.73
C GLY A 150 5.80 7.40 -16.50
N HIS A 151 6.79 6.95 -17.29
CA HIS A 151 8.14 7.51 -17.23
C HIS A 151 8.21 8.96 -17.70
N ARG A 152 7.41 9.33 -18.71
CA ARG A 152 7.31 10.72 -19.19
C ARG A 152 6.64 11.62 -18.15
N ALA A 153 5.58 11.14 -17.51
CA ALA A 153 4.84 11.90 -16.51
C ALA A 153 5.60 12.07 -15.18
N ILE A 154 6.47 11.12 -14.83
CA ILE A 154 7.23 11.13 -13.57
C ILE A 154 8.72 10.87 -13.87
N PRO A 155 9.44 11.84 -14.45
CA PRO A 155 10.83 11.66 -14.86
C PRO A 155 11.76 11.35 -13.67
N GLY A 156 11.44 11.83 -12.46
CA GLY A 156 12.19 11.57 -11.25
C GLY A 156 12.30 10.09 -10.87
N LEU A 157 11.41 9.22 -11.36
CA LEU A 157 11.52 7.77 -11.14
C LEU A 157 12.86 7.22 -11.62
N ARG A 158 13.35 7.67 -12.79
CA ARG A 158 14.64 7.20 -13.33
C ARG A 158 15.81 7.70 -12.50
N ILE A 159 15.73 8.93 -12.00
CA ILE A 159 16.75 9.53 -11.12
C ILE A 159 16.82 8.72 -9.82
N TRP A 160 15.67 8.41 -9.25
CA TRP A 160 15.58 7.59 -8.04
C TRP A 160 16.15 6.19 -8.24
N TRP A 161 15.79 5.50 -9.33
CA TRP A 161 16.32 4.17 -9.61
C TRP A 161 17.84 4.18 -9.76
N HIS A 162 18.39 5.20 -10.43
CA HIS A 162 19.83 5.35 -10.57
C HIS A 162 20.53 5.64 -9.23
N ASP A 163 19.93 6.45 -8.35
CA ASP A 163 20.44 6.68 -6.99
C ASP A 163 20.45 5.37 -6.17
N VAL A 164 19.38 4.57 -6.24
CA VAL A 164 19.31 3.25 -5.59
C VAL A 164 20.39 2.31 -6.13
N GLU A 165 20.54 2.25 -7.47
CA GLU A 165 21.56 1.42 -8.11
C GLU A 165 22.97 1.79 -7.61
N ARG A 166 23.28 3.09 -7.59
CA ARG A 166 24.58 3.60 -7.12
C ARG A 166 24.87 3.17 -5.69
N ARG A 167 23.90 3.31 -4.78
CA ARG A 167 24.04 2.94 -3.35
C ARG A 167 24.21 1.45 -3.15
N ILE A 168 23.47 0.62 -3.89
CA ILE A 168 23.59 -0.83 -3.83
C ILE A 168 24.93 -1.28 -4.39
N ARG A 169 25.39 -0.72 -5.51
CA ARG A 169 26.70 -1.07 -6.10
C ARG A 169 27.87 -0.72 -5.18
N SER A 170 27.77 0.35 -4.40
CA SER A 170 28.85 0.77 -3.49
C SER A 170 28.82 0.08 -2.13
N THR A 171 27.66 0.06 -1.45
CA THR A 171 27.57 -0.35 -0.04
C THR A 171 26.74 -1.60 0.20
N ARG A 172 26.00 -2.06 -0.82
CA ARG A 172 25.00 -3.14 -0.71
C ARG A 172 23.95 -2.90 0.36
N THR A 173 23.81 -1.68 0.85
CA THR A 173 23.00 -1.37 2.03
C THR A 173 22.08 -0.20 1.74
N LEU A 174 20.82 -0.32 2.15
CA LEU A 174 19.85 0.77 2.13
C LEU A 174 19.25 0.97 3.53
N TYR A 175 18.75 2.18 3.74
CA TYR A 175 18.04 2.58 4.94
C TYR A 175 16.67 3.16 4.59
N THR A 176 15.66 2.91 5.40
CA THR A 176 14.40 3.64 5.34
C THR A 176 14.52 4.98 6.09
N CYS A 177 13.53 5.87 5.93
CA CYS A 177 13.46 7.10 6.72
C CYS A 177 13.21 6.86 8.23
N LEU A 178 12.93 5.62 8.62
CA LEU A 178 12.82 5.17 10.01
C LEU A 178 14.08 4.43 10.46
N GLU A 179 15.20 4.65 9.77
CA GLU A 179 16.55 4.13 10.06
C GLU A 179 16.67 2.61 9.97
N ARG A 180 15.67 1.93 9.41
CA ARG A 180 15.76 0.49 9.22
C ARG A 180 16.76 0.16 8.12
N ARG A 181 17.75 -0.65 8.46
CA ARG A 181 18.80 -1.13 7.54
C ARG A 181 18.40 -2.43 6.84
N ARG A 182 18.73 -2.54 5.55
CA ARG A 182 18.75 -3.82 4.81
C ARG A 182 20.03 -3.96 3.99
N ILE A 183 20.63 -5.15 4.06
CA ILE A 183 21.80 -5.53 3.26
C ILE A 183 21.34 -6.48 2.13
N PHE A 184 21.83 -6.24 0.91
CA PHE A 184 21.49 -6.99 -0.30
C PHE A 184 22.64 -7.93 -0.67
N PHE A 185 22.51 -9.19 -0.23
CA PHE A 185 23.46 -10.25 -0.53
C PHE A 185 23.27 -10.84 -1.94
N GLY A 186 24.29 -11.52 -2.44
CA GLY A 186 24.25 -12.24 -3.72
C GLY A 186 24.59 -11.38 -4.95
N ARG A 187 24.33 -11.96 -6.13
CA ARG A 187 24.60 -11.30 -7.41
C ARG A 187 23.64 -10.11 -7.58
N PHE A 188 24.18 -8.95 -7.96
CA PHE A 188 23.35 -7.83 -8.35
C PHE A 188 22.81 -8.06 -9.77
N ASP A 189 21.52 -8.34 -9.86
CA ASP A 189 20.76 -8.56 -11.09
C ASP A 189 19.45 -7.75 -11.08
N ASN A 190 18.65 -7.87 -12.14
CA ASN A 190 17.40 -7.12 -12.27
C ASN A 190 16.37 -7.47 -11.18
N THR A 191 16.43 -8.66 -10.58
CA THR A 191 15.54 -9.04 -9.48
C THR A 191 15.96 -8.34 -8.20
N THR A 192 17.24 -8.41 -7.86
CA THR A 192 17.83 -7.72 -6.71
C THR A 192 17.68 -6.21 -6.82
N PHE A 193 17.80 -5.66 -8.02
CA PHE A 193 17.63 -4.23 -8.25
C PHE A 193 16.18 -3.78 -8.01
N ARG A 194 15.19 -4.51 -8.55
CA ARG A 194 13.77 -4.24 -8.28
C ARG A 194 13.43 -4.35 -6.79
N ASP A 195 13.95 -5.38 -6.12
CA ASP A 195 13.82 -5.56 -4.68
C ASP A 195 14.44 -4.41 -3.86
N ALA A 196 15.50 -3.79 -4.38
CA ALA A 196 16.16 -2.65 -3.75
C ALA A 196 15.38 -1.35 -3.97
N VAL A 197 14.85 -1.14 -5.18
CA VAL A 197 14.00 0.02 -5.49
C VAL A 197 12.73 0.00 -4.65
N SER A 198 12.09 -1.15 -4.46
CA SER A 198 10.85 -1.22 -3.67
C SER A 198 11.06 -1.12 -2.16
N TYR A 199 12.31 -1.25 -1.68
CA TYR A 199 12.59 -1.41 -0.26
C TYR A 199 12.19 -0.19 0.59
N GLU A 200 12.64 1.01 0.23
CA GLU A 200 12.39 2.23 1.03
C GLU A 200 10.88 2.51 1.17
N PRO A 201 10.07 2.54 0.09
CA PRO A 201 8.62 2.74 0.21
C PRO A 201 7.91 1.63 0.99
N GLN A 202 8.10 0.36 0.61
CA GLN A 202 7.34 -0.74 1.19
C GLN A 202 7.67 -0.99 2.66
N SER A 203 8.95 -0.90 3.01
CA SER A 203 9.39 -1.11 4.39
C SER A 203 9.03 0.07 5.29
N THR A 204 9.03 1.30 4.77
CA THR A 204 8.51 2.46 5.51
C THR A 204 7.04 2.29 5.86
N VAL A 205 6.20 1.92 4.88
CA VAL A 205 4.77 1.67 5.13
C VAL A 205 4.58 0.50 6.09
N GLY A 206 5.31 -0.60 5.90
CA GLY A 206 5.25 -1.76 6.82
C GLY A 206 5.62 -1.38 8.25
N ASP A 207 6.65 -0.55 8.45
CA ASP A 207 7.05 -0.06 9.77
C ASP A 207 6.01 0.89 10.39
N VAL A 208 5.35 1.73 9.60
CA VAL A 208 4.22 2.56 10.06
C VAL A 208 3.07 1.67 10.53
N CYS A 209 2.64 0.69 9.73
CA CYS A 209 1.60 -0.27 10.11
C CYS A 209 1.95 -1.02 11.39
N ASN A 210 3.20 -1.46 11.53
CA ASN A 210 3.67 -2.16 12.74
C ASN A 210 3.61 -1.25 13.97
N ARG A 211 4.06 0.01 13.85
CA ARG A 211 3.99 0.99 14.95
C ARG A 211 2.55 1.28 15.34
N ILE A 212 1.63 1.41 14.38
CA ILE A 212 0.20 1.59 14.65
C ILE A 212 -0.33 0.39 15.43
N PHE A 213 -0.08 -0.82 14.92
CA PHE A 213 -0.55 -2.05 15.55
C PHE A 213 -0.03 -2.19 16.98
N THR A 214 1.28 -1.99 17.21
CA THR A 214 1.87 -2.01 18.55
C THR A 214 1.28 -0.94 19.48
N ARG A 215 1.09 0.29 19.00
CA ARG A 215 0.47 1.36 19.80
C ARG A 215 -0.95 0.98 20.21
N LEU A 216 -1.74 0.44 19.29
CA LEU A 216 -3.09 -0.04 19.60
C LEU A 216 -3.08 -1.18 20.62
N SER A 217 -2.21 -2.19 20.44
CA SER A 217 -2.07 -3.31 21.38
C SER A 217 -1.75 -2.85 22.81
N ASN A 218 -1.04 -1.73 22.98
CA ASN A 218 -0.61 -1.23 24.28
C ASN A 218 -1.55 -0.19 24.91
N THR A 219 -2.50 0.39 24.16
CA THR A 219 -3.30 1.54 24.61
C THR A 219 -4.80 1.31 24.60
N LEU A 220 -5.26 0.21 24.00
CA LEU A 220 -6.66 -0.16 24.04
C LEU A 220 -7.05 -0.66 25.43
N LYS A 221 -8.28 -0.34 25.84
CA LYS A 221 -8.87 -0.81 27.08
C LYS A 221 -9.36 -2.25 26.93
N ASP A 222 -9.64 -2.91 28.06
CA ASP A 222 -10.23 -4.25 28.08
C ASP A 222 -11.50 -4.32 27.22
N GLY A 223 -11.64 -5.43 26.50
CA GLY A 223 -12.71 -5.64 25.52
C GLY A 223 -12.42 -5.08 24.12
N CYS A 224 -11.39 -4.24 23.94
CA CYS A 224 -10.95 -3.77 22.62
C CYS A 224 -9.63 -4.45 22.23
N SER A 225 -9.61 -5.21 21.12
CA SER A 225 -8.45 -6.01 20.75
C SER A 225 -8.04 -5.81 19.28
N PRO A 226 -6.77 -5.48 18.98
CA PRO A 226 -6.25 -5.56 17.62
C PRO A 226 -6.24 -7.01 17.14
N LEU A 227 -6.95 -7.28 16.05
CA LEU A 227 -7.11 -8.63 15.51
C LEU A 227 -6.18 -8.92 14.34
N LEU A 228 -6.19 -8.03 13.35
CA LEU A 228 -5.58 -8.28 12.05
C LEU A 228 -4.76 -7.10 11.58
N GLN A 229 -3.66 -7.43 10.90
CA GLN A 229 -2.92 -6.51 10.06
C GLN A 229 -2.85 -7.12 8.65
N VAL A 230 -3.44 -6.44 7.68
CA VAL A 230 -3.52 -6.89 6.29
C VAL A 230 -3.00 -5.80 5.37
N HIS A 231 -1.76 -5.98 4.90
CA HIS A 231 -1.04 -4.97 4.11
C HIS A 231 -0.92 -3.64 4.88
N ASP A 232 -1.66 -2.63 4.44
CA ASP A 232 -1.79 -1.26 4.94
C ASP A 232 -2.96 -1.09 5.93
N GLU A 233 -3.76 -2.13 6.14
CA GLU A 233 -4.96 -2.13 6.96
C GLU A 233 -4.70 -2.71 8.36
N CYS A 234 -5.19 -2.05 9.41
CA CYS A 234 -5.27 -2.58 10.77
C CYS A 234 -6.74 -2.72 11.19
N VAL A 235 -7.08 -3.85 11.82
CA VAL A 235 -8.44 -4.17 12.27
C VAL A 235 -8.44 -4.38 13.78
N VAL A 236 -9.33 -3.68 14.47
CA VAL A 236 -9.64 -3.85 15.90
C VAL A 236 -11.07 -4.33 16.03
N GLU A 237 -11.31 -5.27 16.93
CA GLU A 237 -12.65 -5.63 17.39
C GLU A 237 -12.92 -5.00 18.75
N CYS A 238 -14.11 -4.44 18.93
CA CYS A 238 -14.54 -3.86 20.20
C CYS A 238 -16.07 -3.94 20.37
N PRO A 239 -16.59 -3.77 21.60
CA PRO A 239 -18.02 -3.53 21.82
C PRO A 239 -18.53 -2.38 20.96
N LYS A 240 -19.76 -2.48 20.45
CA LYS A 240 -20.35 -1.43 19.59
C LYS A 240 -20.32 -0.04 20.23
N GLY A 241 -20.52 0.06 21.55
CA GLY A 241 -20.48 1.31 22.30
C GLY A 241 -19.10 1.97 22.32
N ASP A 242 -18.04 1.21 22.07
CA ASP A 242 -16.65 1.66 22.14
C ASP A 242 -16.04 2.01 20.78
N ALA A 243 -16.80 1.91 19.69
CA ALA A 243 -16.31 2.18 18.35
C ALA A 243 -15.64 3.56 18.26
N ASN A 244 -16.29 4.63 18.75
CA ASN A 244 -15.72 5.98 18.72
C ASN A 244 -14.44 6.13 19.56
N TYR A 245 -14.33 5.40 20.67
CA TYR A 245 -13.10 5.36 21.46
C TYR A 245 -11.95 4.74 20.64
N VAL A 246 -12.20 3.61 19.99
CA VAL A 246 -11.20 2.93 19.15
C VAL A 246 -10.80 3.80 17.96
N VAL A 247 -11.75 4.49 17.34
CA VAL A 247 -11.47 5.45 16.24
C VAL A 247 -10.50 6.54 16.70
N GLY A 248 -10.72 7.14 17.88
CA GLY A 248 -9.80 8.11 18.46
C GLY A 248 -8.39 7.54 18.67
N ARG A 249 -8.31 6.33 19.26
CA ARG A 249 -7.04 5.61 19.46
C ARG A 249 -6.33 5.28 18.15
N MET A 250 -7.05 4.93 17.08
CA MET A 250 -6.47 4.70 15.75
C MET A 250 -5.86 5.97 15.16
N ARG A 251 -6.56 7.12 15.25
CA ARG A 251 -6.03 8.41 14.77
C ARG A 251 -4.76 8.81 15.52
N GLU A 252 -4.75 8.65 16.84
CA GLU A 252 -3.56 8.90 17.67
C GLU A 252 -2.43 7.93 17.32
N ALA A 253 -2.72 6.64 17.18
CA ALA A 253 -1.72 5.62 16.86
C ALA A 253 -1.06 5.87 15.49
N ALA A 254 -1.84 6.32 14.50
CA ALA A 254 -1.38 6.65 13.15
C ALA A 254 -0.66 8.00 13.04
N HIS A 255 -0.65 8.81 14.10
CA HIS A 255 0.11 10.06 14.13
C HIS A 255 1.63 9.76 14.22
N ILE A 256 2.22 9.44 13.07
CA ILE A 256 3.63 9.09 12.90
C ILE A 256 4.22 10.01 11.85
N THR A 257 5.05 10.97 12.30
CA THR A 257 5.75 11.88 11.40
C THR A 257 6.90 11.16 10.69
N LEU A 258 6.88 11.20 9.36
CA LEU A 258 7.92 10.69 8.48
C LEU A 258 8.77 11.83 7.91
N ARG A 259 10.08 11.60 7.80
CA ARG A 259 11.06 12.55 7.25
C ARG A 259 11.82 11.92 6.10
N VAL A 260 11.21 11.92 4.92
CA VAL A 260 11.80 11.39 3.68
C VAL A 260 12.44 12.52 2.86
N SER A 261 11.89 13.73 2.94
CA SER A 261 12.40 14.96 2.31
C SER A 261 12.52 16.10 3.33
N ASP A 262 12.80 17.31 2.86
CA ASP A 262 12.77 18.57 3.63
C ASP A 262 11.40 18.87 4.27
N LYS A 263 10.32 18.27 3.76
CA LYS A 263 8.95 18.41 4.27
C LYS A 263 8.53 17.16 5.03
N PRO A 264 8.35 17.23 6.37
CA PRO A 264 7.78 16.11 7.11
C PRO A 264 6.31 15.90 6.73
N PHE A 265 5.85 14.67 6.83
CA PHE A 265 4.46 14.33 6.53
C PHE A 265 3.94 13.20 7.43
N ILE A 266 2.62 13.04 7.44
CA ILE A 266 1.92 11.93 8.06
C ILE A 266 1.05 11.30 6.96
N ILE A 267 1.01 9.97 6.92
CA ILE A 267 0.19 9.22 5.98
C ILE A 267 -1.29 9.36 6.42
N PRO A 268 -2.21 9.88 5.57
CA PRO A 268 -3.62 9.95 5.90
C PRO A 268 -4.22 8.57 6.13
N LEU A 269 -5.28 8.55 6.94
CA LEU A 269 -5.91 7.33 7.44
C LEU A 269 -7.40 7.38 7.14
N ASP A 270 -7.91 6.38 6.43
CA ASP A 270 -9.34 6.19 6.22
C ASP A 270 -9.83 5.18 7.26
N ILE A 271 -10.86 5.54 8.03
CA ILE A 271 -11.39 4.69 9.11
C ILE A 271 -12.80 4.25 8.75
N SER A 272 -13.10 2.97 8.96
CA SER A 272 -14.43 2.42 8.73
C SER A 272 -14.88 1.50 9.85
N VAL A 273 -16.20 1.40 10.06
CA VAL A 273 -16.81 0.58 11.11
C VAL A 273 -17.85 -0.36 10.52
N GLY A 274 -17.85 -1.62 10.91
CA GLY A 274 -18.75 -2.63 10.36
C GLY A 274 -18.96 -3.85 11.24
N LYS A 275 -20.01 -4.63 10.93
CA LYS A 275 -20.30 -5.90 11.62
C LYS A 275 -19.51 -7.08 11.05
N ASN A 276 -19.03 -6.94 9.82
CA ASN A 276 -18.19 -7.92 9.15
C ASN A 276 -17.10 -7.19 8.37
N TRP A 277 -16.09 -7.94 7.91
CA TRP A 277 -14.89 -7.36 7.32
C TRP A 277 -15.14 -6.70 5.94
N LYS A 278 -16.24 -7.07 5.26
CA LYS A 278 -16.66 -6.48 3.98
C LYS A 278 -17.43 -5.17 4.18
N GLU A 279 -18.45 -5.17 5.03
CA GLU A 279 -19.46 -4.13 5.19
C GLU A 279 -19.07 -3.15 6.30
N CYS A 280 -17.93 -2.50 6.12
CA CYS A 280 -17.52 -1.38 6.96
C CYS A 280 -17.85 -0.06 6.24
N VAL A 281 -18.47 0.87 6.97
CA VAL A 281 -18.83 2.20 6.47
C VAL A 281 -17.78 3.19 6.95
N GLU A 282 -17.25 4.00 6.03
CA GLU A 282 -16.27 5.04 6.32
C GLU A 282 -16.87 6.17 7.17
N ILE A 283 -16.08 6.73 8.08
CA ILE A 283 -16.52 7.70 9.11
C ILE A 283 -15.57 8.89 9.28
#